data_AF-A0A6J3LZA5-F1
#
_entry.id   AF-A0A6J3LZA5-F1
#
_cell.length_a   1.000
_cell.length_b   1.000
_cell.length_c   1.000
_cell.angle_alpha   90.00
_cell.angle_beta   90.00
_cell.angle_gamma   90.00
#
_symmetry.space_group_name_H-M   'P 1'
#
loop_
_entity.id
_entity.type
_entity.pdbx_description
1 polymer ?
#
loop_
_entity_poly.entity_id
_entity_poly.type
_entity_poly.pdbx_seq_one_letter_code
_entity_poly.pdbx_strand_id
1 'polypeptide(L)'
;MTSNLQQVVPAVQLIAIAGTGCLTGLIASFTYFGVPTVMLAPDNLAARQWKQLYVLGKASMPPFAVVCSTAFAFLAYQSRGIHSKFPFAVSNLYIAAAISIPMIVPYTLGPMHASVKALEAKAEGIASAPKDSEVNVPKTRRTYCKGRDCKKHTQHKVTQYKAGKASLFAQGKRRYDRKQSGYGGQTKPVFHKKAKTTKKVVLRLECTQCKTKAQLALKRCKHFELGGDKKTKGAALVF
;
A
#
# COMPACT_ATOMS: atom_id res chain seq x y z
N MET A 1 -53.10 3.67 22.29
CA MET A 1 -51.89 3.67 21.43
C MET A 1 -50.64 3.08 22.11
N THR A 2 -50.57 3.01 23.43
CA THR A 2 -49.39 2.52 24.18
C THR A 2 -49.21 0.99 24.15
N SER A 3 -50.29 0.20 24.06
CA SER A 3 -50.24 -1.27 24.07
C SER A 3 -49.49 -1.88 22.87
N ASN A 4 -49.72 -1.36 21.65
CA ASN A 4 -49.08 -1.87 20.44
C ASN A 4 -47.58 -1.52 20.38
N LEU A 5 -47.18 -0.36 20.92
CA LEU A 5 -45.77 0.05 20.96
C LEU A 5 -44.94 -0.77 21.97
N GLN A 6 -45.60 -1.27 23.01
CA GLN A 6 -44.98 -2.05 24.08
C GLN A 6 -44.72 -3.51 23.67
N GLN A 7 -45.37 -4.00 22.61
CA GLN A 7 -45.08 -5.31 22.02
C GLN A 7 -43.81 -5.31 21.16
N VAL A 8 -43.39 -4.13 20.66
CA VAL A 8 -42.26 -3.98 19.72
C VAL A 8 -40.92 -3.82 20.43
N VAL A 9 -40.92 -3.49 21.73
CA VAL A 9 -39.71 -3.23 22.54
C VAL A 9 -38.70 -4.38 22.53
N PRO A 10 -39.10 -5.66 22.74
CA PRO A 10 -38.16 -6.76 22.76
C PRO A 10 -37.48 -6.96 21.39
N ALA A 11 -38.23 -6.74 20.30
CA ALA A 11 -37.70 -6.83 18.95
C ALA A 11 -36.68 -5.72 18.68
N VAL A 12 -36.95 -4.48 19.09
CA VAL A 12 -36.01 -3.36 18.94
C VAL A 12 -34.76 -3.54 19.80
N GLN A 13 -34.91 -4.06 21.02
CA GLN A 13 -33.78 -4.39 21.89
C GLN A 13 -32.90 -5.48 21.29
N LEU A 14 -33.49 -6.51 20.69
CA LEU A 14 -32.76 -7.55 19.97
C LEU A 14 -31.99 -6.97 18.78
N ILE A 15 -32.63 -6.12 17.97
CA ILE A 15 -31.99 -5.46 16.81
C ILE A 15 -30.82 -4.57 17.27
N ALA A 16 -30.99 -3.79 18.33
CA ALA A 16 -29.96 -2.87 18.83
C ALA A 16 -28.73 -3.60 19.37
N ILE A 17 -28.92 -4.67 20.16
CA ILE A 17 -27.84 -5.47 20.74
C ILE A 17 -27.16 -6.32 19.65
N ALA A 18 -27.92 -7.00 18.80
CA ALA A 18 -27.36 -7.80 17.71
C ALA A 18 -26.63 -6.93 16.68
N GLY A 19 -27.20 -5.77 16.35
CA GLY A 19 -26.61 -4.81 15.42
C GLY A 19 -25.28 -4.23 15.94
N THR A 20 -25.22 -3.84 17.22
CA THR A 20 -23.95 -3.35 17.80
C THR A 20 -22.90 -4.44 17.99
N GLY A 21 -23.30 -5.65 18.37
CA GLY A 21 -22.40 -6.80 18.44
C GLY A 21 -21.79 -7.11 17.07
N CYS A 22 -22.62 -7.11 16.02
CA CYS A 22 -22.17 -7.30 14.64
C CYS A 22 -21.22 -6.19 14.18
N LEU A 23 -21.57 -4.92 14.42
CA LEU A 23 -20.72 -3.78 14.05
C LEU A 23 -19.35 -3.85 14.73
N THR A 24 -19.32 -4.16 16.03
CA THR A 24 -18.07 -4.31 16.80
C THR A 24 -17.24 -5.47 16.27
N GLY A 25 -17.88 -6.62 15.98
CA GLY A 25 -17.22 -7.78 15.41
C GLY A 25 -16.60 -7.50 14.04
N LEU A 26 -17.29 -6.76 13.17
CA LEU A 26 -16.77 -6.38 11.86
C LEU A 26 -15.57 -5.42 11.99
N ILE A 27 -15.65 -4.41 12.86
CA ILE A 27 -14.54 -3.47 13.10
C ILE A 27 -13.31 -4.20 13.68
N ALA A 28 -13.52 -5.09 14.66
CA ALA A 28 -12.46 -5.90 15.24
C ALA A 28 -11.83 -6.82 14.19
N SER A 29 -12.64 -7.44 13.32
CA SER A 29 -12.17 -8.31 12.25
C SER A 29 -11.28 -7.56 11.25
N PHE A 30 -11.71 -6.36 10.81
CA PHE A 30 -10.88 -5.52 9.95
C PHE A 30 -9.56 -5.13 10.63
N THR A 31 -9.59 -4.83 11.93
CA THR A 31 -8.41 -4.39 12.68
C THR A 31 -7.40 -5.51 12.91
N TYR A 32 -7.86 -6.68 13.37
CA TYR A 32 -6.98 -7.79 13.77
C TYR A 32 -6.62 -8.73 12.63
N PHE A 33 -7.46 -8.87 11.60
CA PHE A 33 -7.21 -9.78 10.49
C PHE A 33 -7.06 -9.04 9.16
N GLY A 34 -7.93 -8.07 8.87
CA GLY A 34 -7.92 -7.34 7.60
C GLY A 34 -6.64 -6.53 7.37
N VAL A 35 -6.27 -5.67 8.32
CA VAL A 35 -5.09 -4.80 8.16
C VAL A 35 -3.78 -5.60 8.09
N PRO A 36 -3.49 -6.56 8.99
CA PRO A 36 -2.24 -7.32 8.92
C PRO A 36 -2.10 -8.14 7.63
N THR A 37 -3.19 -8.69 7.09
CA THR A 37 -3.14 -9.47 5.84
C THR A 37 -2.82 -8.60 4.63
N VAL A 38 -3.36 -7.38 4.57
CA VAL A 38 -3.03 -6.41 3.50
C VAL A 38 -1.56 -5.99 3.55
N MET A 39 -0.96 -5.90 4.75
CA MET A 39 0.45 -5.55 4.89
C MET A 39 1.44 -6.62 4.39
N LEU A 40 0.99 -7.85 4.14
CA LEU A 40 1.82 -8.91 3.53
C LEU A 40 1.99 -8.71 2.02
N ALA A 41 1.10 -7.96 1.38
CA ALA A 41 1.14 -7.71 -0.06
C ALA A 41 2.21 -6.65 -0.42
N PRO A 42 2.78 -6.69 -1.64
CA PRO A 42 3.68 -5.64 -2.11
C PRO A 42 2.97 -4.28 -2.14
N ASP A 43 3.69 -3.20 -1.81
CA ASP A 43 3.16 -1.85 -1.52
C ASP A 43 2.09 -1.32 -2.48
N ASN A 44 2.23 -1.58 -3.79
CA ASN A 44 1.29 -1.12 -4.82
C ASN A 44 -0.03 -1.90 -4.78
N LEU A 45 0.01 -3.19 -4.43
CA LEU A 45 -1.17 -4.04 -4.29
C LEU A 45 -1.84 -3.79 -2.94
N ALA A 46 -1.05 -3.62 -1.87
CA ALA A 46 -1.54 -3.33 -0.53
C ALA A 46 -2.40 -2.04 -0.50
N ALA A 47 -1.97 -0.98 -1.19
CA ALA A 47 -2.75 0.26 -1.27
C ALA A 47 -4.09 0.08 -1.99
N ARG A 48 -4.13 -0.71 -3.07
CA ARG A 48 -5.37 -1.02 -3.81
C ARG A 48 -6.32 -1.90 -2.99
N GLN A 49 -5.79 -2.91 -2.31
CA GLN A 49 -6.54 -3.78 -1.42
C GLN A 49 -7.12 -2.99 -0.24
N TRP A 50 -6.32 -2.13 0.38
CA TRP A 50 -6.79 -1.20 1.41
C TRP A 50 -7.90 -0.28 0.90
N LYS A 51 -7.77 0.31 -0.30
CA LYS A 51 -8.80 1.18 -0.88
C LYS A 51 -10.13 0.45 -1.05
N GLN A 52 -10.11 -0.78 -1.56
CA GLN A 52 -11.32 -1.58 -1.70
C GLN A 52 -11.98 -1.86 -0.35
N LEU A 53 -11.20 -2.20 0.68
CA LEU A 53 -11.70 -2.38 2.04
C LEU A 53 -12.29 -1.08 2.61
N TYR A 54 -11.62 0.05 2.39
CA TYR A 54 -12.07 1.36 2.85
C TYR A 54 -13.39 1.79 2.21
N VAL A 55 -13.53 1.63 0.88
CA VAL A 55 -14.76 1.96 0.15
C VAL A 55 -15.92 1.08 0.61
N LEU A 56 -15.68 -0.22 0.78
CA LEU A 56 -16.69 -1.16 1.29
C LEU A 56 -17.14 -0.78 2.71
N GLY A 57 -16.19 -0.43 3.59
CA GLY A 57 -16.48 0.01 4.96
C GLY A 57 -17.27 1.32 5.00
N LYS A 58 -16.88 2.32 4.20
CA LYS A 58 -17.57 3.62 4.10
C LYS A 58 -19.01 3.49 3.58
N ALA A 59 -19.26 2.55 2.68
CA ALA A 59 -20.61 2.30 2.16
C ALA A 59 -21.51 1.53 3.15
N SER A 60 -20.94 0.60 3.91
CA SER A 60 -21.70 -0.31 4.77
C SER A 60 -21.86 0.18 6.22
N MET A 61 -20.80 0.68 6.86
CA MET A 61 -20.80 0.95 8.31
C MET A 61 -21.69 2.11 8.76
N PRO A 62 -21.78 3.27 8.07
CA PRO A 62 -22.60 4.39 8.53
C PRO A 62 -24.11 4.08 8.59
N PRO A 63 -24.73 3.42 7.59
CA PRO A 63 -26.13 2.97 7.70
C PRO A 63 -26.38 2.07 8.92
N PHE A 64 -25.48 1.11 9.20
CA PHE A 64 -25.59 0.24 10.38
C PHE A 64 -25.53 1.04 11.69
N ALA A 65 -24.62 2.01 11.79
CA ALA A 65 -24.49 2.87 12.95
C ALA A 65 -25.74 3.74 13.19
N VAL A 66 -26.34 4.29 12.12
CA VAL A 66 -27.59 5.06 12.20
C VAL A 66 -28.75 4.20 12.68
N VAL A 67 -28.90 2.98 12.14
CA VAL A 67 -29.96 2.04 12.57
C VAL A 67 -29.80 1.66 14.05
N CYS A 68 -28.58 1.38 14.51
CA CYS A 68 -28.32 1.04 15.91
C CYS A 68 -28.54 2.23 16.86
N SER A 69 -28.03 3.42 16.50
CA SER A 69 -28.17 4.63 17.33
C SER A 69 -29.64 5.06 17.45
N THR A 70 -30.41 5.01 16.35
CA THR A 70 -31.85 5.30 16.37
C THR A 70 -32.65 4.28 17.17
N ALA A 71 -32.29 2.98 17.11
CA ALA A 71 -32.89 1.94 17.95
C ALA A 71 -32.65 2.19 19.45
N PHE A 72 -31.42 2.56 19.85
CA PHE A 72 -31.14 2.92 21.24
C PHE A 72 -31.82 4.22 21.68
N ALA A 73 -31.93 5.22 20.80
CA ALA A 73 -32.68 6.44 21.09
C ALA A 73 -34.18 6.16 21.31
N PHE A 74 -34.77 5.23 20.55
CA PHE A 74 -36.15 4.77 20.74
C PHE A 74 -36.32 4.06 22.10
N LEU A 75 -35.41 3.15 22.46
CA LEU A 75 -35.44 2.46 23.76
C LEU A 75 -35.24 3.43 24.94
N ALA A 76 -34.40 4.44 24.78
CA ALA A 76 -34.22 5.52 25.75
C ALA A 76 -35.50 6.33 25.97
N TYR A 77 -36.24 6.62 24.90
CA TYR A 77 -37.52 7.33 24.99
C TYR A 77 -38.58 6.51 25.74
N GLN A 78 -38.66 5.21 25.45
CA GLN A 78 -39.67 4.32 26.02
C GLN A 78 -39.39 3.91 27.48
N SER A 79 -38.13 3.93 27.91
CA SER A 79 -37.72 3.58 29.27
C SER A 79 -37.76 4.75 30.26
N ARG A 80 -38.30 5.92 29.86
CA ARG A 80 -38.48 7.08 30.74
C ARG A 80 -39.44 6.74 31.88
N GLY A 81 -38.98 6.92 33.12
CA GLY A 81 -39.77 6.66 34.33
C GLY A 81 -39.77 5.20 34.82
N ILE A 82 -39.04 4.29 34.17
CA ILE A 82 -38.86 2.92 34.66
C ILE A 82 -37.72 2.90 35.69
N HIS A 83 -38.06 2.70 36.96
CA HIS A 83 -37.09 2.48 38.03
C HIS A 83 -36.61 1.03 38.02
N SER A 84 -35.30 0.83 37.89
CA SER A 84 -34.67 -0.49 37.99
C SER A 84 -33.99 -0.66 39.35
N LYS A 85 -33.55 -1.89 39.66
CA LYS A 85 -32.80 -2.20 40.89
C LYS A 85 -31.37 -1.61 40.91
N PHE A 86 -30.91 -1.03 39.81
CA PHE A 86 -29.59 -0.44 39.69
C PHE A 86 -29.60 1.05 40.08
N PRO A 87 -28.48 1.61 40.57
CA PRO A 87 -28.39 3.00 41.02
C PRO A 87 -28.55 4.04 39.89
N PHE A 88 -28.61 3.59 38.63
CA PHE A 88 -28.74 4.44 37.45
C PHE A 88 -30.06 4.18 36.72
N ALA A 89 -30.70 5.25 36.22
CA ALA A 89 -31.89 5.14 35.40
C ALA A 89 -31.58 4.44 34.07
N VAL A 90 -32.40 3.45 33.69
CA VAL A 90 -32.20 2.64 32.47
C VAL A 90 -32.22 3.52 31.21
N SER A 91 -33.04 4.57 31.21
CA SER A 91 -33.07 5.57 30.14
C SER A 91 -31.71 6.24 29.92
N ASN A 92 -30.95 6.51 30.98
CA ASN A 92 -29.66 7.19 30.89
C ASN A 92 -28.61 6.29 30.24
N LEU A 93 -28.68 4.97 30.49
CA LEU A 93 -27.80 3.98 29.87
C LEU A 93 -28.06 3.87 28.35
N TYR A 94 -29.33 3.86 27.94
CA TYR A 94 -29.68 3.83 26.52
C TYR A 94 -29.34 5.15 25.80
N ILE A 95 -29.48 6.30 26.47
CA ILE A 95 -29.01 7.59 25.93
C ILE A 95 -27.49 7.57 25.74
N ALA A 96 -26.74 7.09 26.72
CA ALA A 96 -25.29 6.96 26.62
C ALA A 96 -24.88 6.05 25.45
N ALA A 97 -25.56 4.93 25.25
CA ALA A 97 -25.33 4.02 24.11
C ALA A 97 -25.68 4.66 22.76
N ALA A 98 -26.76 5.44 22.68
CA ALA A 98 -27.16 6.12 21.45
C ALA A 98 -26.14 7.19 21.02
N ILE A 99 -25.51 7.88 21.98
CA ILE A 99 -24.52 8.95 21.76
C ILE A 99 -23.12 8.40 21.48
N SER A 100 -22.73 7.29 22.12
CA SER A 100 -21.39 6.72 21.95
C SER A 100 -21.13 6.21 20.53
N ILE A 101 -22.14 5.69 19.84
CA ILE A 101 -22.05 5.19 18.46
C ILE A 101 -21.57 6.28 17.47
N PRO A 102 -22.20 7.47 17.38
CA PRO A 102 -21.73 8.53 16.49
C PRO A 102 -20.51 9.32 17.00
N MET A 103 -20.09 9.16 18.26
CA MET A 103 -18.95 9.91 18.83
C MET A 103 -17.62 9.65 18.11
N ILE A 104 -17.52 8.56 17.34
CA ILE A 104 -16.34 8.26 16.52
C ILE A 104 -16.22 9.16 15.27
N VAL A 105 -17.31 9.78 14.81
CA VAL A 105 -17.35 10.57 13.56
C VAL A 105 -16.40 11.78 13.57
N PRO A 106 -16.30 12.59 14.65
CA PRO A 106 -15.31 13.66 14.74
C PRO A 106 -13.87 13.17 14.60
N TYR A 107 -13.54 12.00 15.16
CA TYR A 107 -12.20 11.42 15.05
C TYR A 107 -11.88 10.97 13.62
N THR A 108 -12.88 10.45 12.88
CA THR A 108 -12.69 10.01 11.49
C THR A 108 -12.58 11.17 10.50
N LEU A 109 -13.33 12.26 10.70
CA LEU A 109 -13.33 13.43 9.81
C LEU A 109 -12.21 14.43 10.11
N GLY A 110 -11.67 14.45 11.33
CA GLY A 110 -10.58 15.35 11.70
C GLY A 110 -9.20 14.74 11.45
N PRO A 111 -8.54 14.20 12.48
CA PRO A 111 -7.14 13.79 12.43
C PRO A 111 -6.87 12.64 11.43
N MET A 112 -7.84 11.74 11.25
CA MET A 112 -7.68 10.58 10.37
C MET A 112 -7.83 10.95 8.88
N HIS A 113 -8.50 12.05 8.56
CA HIS A 113 -8.85 12.41 7.18
C HIS A 113 -7.61 12.66 6.30
N ALA A 114 -6.60 13.34 6.84
CA ALA A 114 -5.35 13.59 6.11
C ALA A 114 -4.62 12.28 5.75
N SER A 115 -4.57 11.33 6.69
CA SER A 115 -3.95 10.02 6.50
C SER A 115 -4.70 9.15 5.48
N VAL A 116 -6.04 9.18 5.51
CA VAL A 116 -6.90 8.47 4.55
C VAL A 116 -6.67 9.01 3.14
N LYS A 117 -6.68 10.35 2.96
CA LYS A 117 -6.46 10.98 1.66
C LYS A 117 -5.09 10.63 1.07
N ALA A 118 -4.05 10.55 1.91
CA ALA A 118 -2.72 10.13 1.48
C ALA A 118 -2.68 8.66 1.01
N LEU A 119 -3.42 7.76 1.67
CA LEU A 119 -3.54 6.35 1.28
C LEU A 119 -4.37 6.17 0.00
N GLU A 120 -5.43 6.94 -0.19
CA GLU A 120 -6.23 6.95 -1.43
C GLU A 120 -5.39 7.40 -2.64
N ALA A 121 -4.61 8.48 -2.50
CA ALA A 121 -3.69 8.94 -3.54
C ALA A 121 -2.66 7.87 -3.92
N LYS A 122 -2.13 7.13 -2.91
CA LYS A 122 -1.21 6.01 -3.13
C LYS A 122 -1.88 4.84 -3.87
N ALA A 123 -3.17 4.59 -3.63
CA ALA A 123 -3.92 3.52 -4.27
C ALA A 123 -4.27 3.81 -5.74
N GLU A 124 -4.53 5.08 -6.07
CA GLU A 124 -4.85 5.53 -7.43
C GLU A 124 -3.61 5.62 -8.35
N GLY A 125 -2.41 5.61 -7.78
CA GLY A 125 -1.18 5.71 -8.56
C GLY A 125 -0.98 7.08 -9.20
N ILE A 126 -1.73 8.09 -8.73
CA ILE A 126 -1.52 9.49 -9.11
C ILE A 126 -0.18 9.92 -8.51
N ALA A 127 0.58 10.67 -9.30
CA ALA A 127 2.02 10.91 -9.19
C ALA A 127 2.53 11.61 -7.91
N SER A 128 1.75 11.69 -6.83
CA SER A 128 2.05 12.46 -5.61
C SER A 128 2.09 11.64 -4.31
N ALA A 129 2.10 10.30 -4.36
CA ALA A 129 2.53 9.52 -3.19
C ALA A 129 4.04 9.72 -2.94
N PRO A 130 4.53 9.82 -1.70
CA PRO A 130 5.95 9.74 -1.42
C PRO A 130 6.43 8.35 -1.88
N LYS A 131 6.98 8.30 -3.10
CA LYS A 131 7.63 7.11 -3.64
C LYS A 131 8.91 6.90 -2.82
N ASP A 132 8.82 6.08 -1.79
CA ASP A 132 9.89 5.85 -0.82
C ASP A 132 11.17 5.22 -1.40
N SER A 133 11.27 4.94 -2.71
CA SER A 133 12.52 4.42 -3.27
C SER A 133 12.69 4.54 -4.79
N GLU A 134 12.15 5.58 -5.42
CA GLU A 134 12.54 5.86 -6.82
C GLU A 134 13.99 6.38 -6.86
N VAL A 135 14.89 5.61 -7.47
CA VAL A 135 16.30 5.99 -7.63
C VAL A 135 16.46 6.73 -8.95
N ASN A 136 16.65 8.04 -8.87
CA ASN A 136 16.94 8.90 -10.00
C ASN A 136 18.44 9.16 -10.12
N VAL A 137 19.02 8.90 -11.30
CA VAL A 137 20.41 9.21 -11.62
C VAL A 137 20.47 10.22 -12.77
N PRO A 138 21.29 11.28 -12.70
CA PRO A 138 21.41 12.25 -13.78
C PRO A 138 22.01 11.62 -15.05
N LYS A 139 21.55 12.08 -16.22
CA LYS A 139 22.10 11.70 -17.55
C LYS A 139 23.56 12.12 -17.74
N THR A 140 24.05 13.04 -16.91
CA THR A 140 25.39 13.61 -16.99
C THR A 140 26.03 13.61 -15.60
N ARG A 141 27.25 13.06 -15.47
CA ARG A 141 27.99 13.03 -14.20
C ARG A 141 29.46 13.39 -14.42
N ARG A 142 30.02 14.29 -13.61
CA ARG A 142 31.46 14.55 -13.58
C ARG A 142 32.13 13.51 -12.69
N THR A 143 33.08 12.75 -13.24
CA THR A 143 33.80 11.69 -12.52
C THR A 143 35.19 11.51 -13.11
N TYR A 144 36.07 10.84 -12.38
CA TYR A 144 37.43 10.55 -12.85
C TYR A 144 37.42 9.68 -14.11
N CYS A 145 38.12 10.13 -15.15
CA CYS A 145 38.32 9.41 -16.39
C CYS A 145 39.68 8.70 -16.38
N LYS A 146 39.67 7.38 -16.58
CA LYS A 146 40.88 6.53 -16.68
C LYS A 146 41.50 6.52 -18.08
N GLY A 147 40.96 7.29 -19.02
CA GLY A 147 41.53 7.44 -20.37
C GLY A 147 42.95 7.98 -20.29
N ARG A 148 43.84 7.44 -21.14
CA ARG A 148 45.26 7.79 -21.15
C ARG A 148 45.48 9.30 -21.32
N ASP A 149 44.66 9.93 -22.14
CA ASP A 149 44.75 11.36 -22.50
C ASP A 149 44.04 12.28 -21.49
N CYS A 150 43.16 11.74 -20.63
CA CYS A 150 42.37 12.55 -19.69
C CYS A 150 42.98 12.55 -18.29
N LYS A 151 43.09 11.38 -17.65
CA LYS A 151 43.52 11.18 -16.25
C LYS A 151 43.00 12.23 -15.26
N LYS A 152 41.81 12.79 -15.49
CA LYS A 152 41.20 13.90 -14.74
C LYS A 152 39.69 13.75 -14.66
N HIS A 153 39.05 14.59 -13.84
CA HIS A 153 37.59 14.61 -13.69
C HIS A 153 36.91 15.32 -14.87
N THR A 154 36.34 14.52 -15.77
CA THR A 154 35.63 15.02 -16.97
C THR A 154 34.13 14.73 -16.90
N GLN A 155 33.37 15.38 -17.77
CA GLN A 155 31.93 15.14 -17.90
C GLN A 155 31.68 13.82 -18.62
N HIS A 156 30.88 12.94 -18.02
CA HIS A 156 30.49 11.67 -18.61
C HIS A 156 29.00 11.64 -18.93
N LYS A 157 28.66 11.09 -20.10
CA LYS A 157 27.29 10.71 -20.45
C LYS A 157 26.96 9.38 -19.79
N VAL A 158 25.91 9.38 -18.98
CA VAL A 158 25.45 8.20 -18.23
C VAL A 158 24.38 7.51 -19.05
N THR A 159 24.51 6.21 -19.24
CA THR A 159 23.52 5.34 -19.90
C THR A 159 23.33 4.07 -19.08
N GLN A 160 22.17 3.41 -19.20
CA GLN A 160 21.97 2.11 -18.58
C GLN A 160 22.66 1.02 -19.42
N TYR A 161 23.43 0.15 -18.77
CA TYR A 161 23.98 -1.03 -19.43
C TYR A 161 22.86 -1.99 -19.85
N LYS A 162 22.93 -2.46 -21.09
CA LYS A 162 22.13 -3.56 -21.61
C LYS A 162 23.06 -4.70 -22.00
N ALA A 163 22.69 -5.93 -21.66
CA ALA A 163 23.40 -7.11 -22.12
C ALA A 163 23.25 -7.21 -23.65
N GLY A 164 24.36 -7.49 -24.33
CA GLY A 164 24.36 -7.75 -25.77
C GLY A 164 23.80 -9.13 -26.11
N LYS A 165 23.56 -9.38 -27.41
CA LYS A 165 23.22 -10.71 -27.92
C LYS A 165 24.36 -11.70 -27.61
N ALA A 166 24.01 -12.89 -27.13
CA ALA A 166 24.99 -13.93 -26.86
C ALA A 166 25.61 -14.46 -28.16
N SER A 167 26.95 -14.56 -28.22
CA SER A 167 27.67 -15.10 -29.38
C SER A 167 27.63 -16.64 -29.38
N LEU A 168 27.37 -17.23 -30.55
CA LEU A 168 27.36 -18.68 -30.75
C LEU A 168 28.77 -19.28 -30.85
N PHE A 169 29.74 -18.49 -31.31
CA PHE A 169 31.11 -18.96 -31.57
C PHE A 169 32.01 -18.94 -30.32
N ALA A 170 31.50 -18.41 -29.21
CA ALA A 170 32.19 -18.48 -27.92
C ALA A 170 32.51 -19.93 -27.56
N GLN A 171 33.73 -20.19 -27.06
CA GLN A 171 34.23 -21.54 -26.79
C GLN A 171 33.27 -22.36 -25.90
N GLY A 172 32.68 -21.73 -24.88
CA GLY A 172 31.72 -22.38 -23.98
C GLY A 172 30.43 -22.81 -24.69
N LYS A 173 29.93 -22.00 -25.62
CA LYS A 173 28.73 -22.31 -26.40
C LYS A 173 29.00 -23.43 -27.41
N ARG A 174 30.11 -23.36 -28.16
CA ARG A 174 30.56 -24.45 -29.05
C ARG A 174 30.69 -25.79 -28.34
N ARG A 175 31.30 -25.78 -27.13
CA ARG A 175 31.43 -26.99 -26.30
C ARG A 175 30.07 -27.51 -25.81
N TYR A 176 29.18 -26.61 -25.39
CA TYR A 176 27.83 -26.99 -24.94
C TYR A 176 27.03 -27.63 -26.07
N ASP A 177 27.04 -27.04 -27.26
CA ASP A 177 26.29 -27.54 -28.42
C ASP A 177 26.81 -28.92 -28.88
N ARG A 178 28.13 -29.12 -28.90
CA ARG A 178 28.74 -30.43 -29.15
C ARG A 178 28.43 -31.47 -28.07
N LYS A 179 28.28 -31.04 -26.81
CA LYS A 179 27.91 -31.97 -25.72
C LYS A 179 26.43 -32.34 -25.82
N GLN A 180 25.59 -31.41 -26.26
CA GLN A 180 24.15 -31.57 -26.34
C GLN A 180 23.70 -32.35 -27.59
N SER A 181 24.55 -32.47 -28.62
CA SER A 181 24.22 -33.22 -29.84
C SER A 181 24.15 -34.73 -29.58
N GLY A 182 23.18 -35.40 -30.22
CA GLY A 182 22.96 -36.84 -30.09
C GLY A 182 21.82 -37.16 -29.11
N TYR A 183 21.81 -38.40 -28.60
CA TYR A 183 20.84 -38.88 -27.62
C TYR A 183 21.35 -38.68 -26.19
N GLY A 184 20.44 -38.66 -25.20
CA GLY A 184 20.79 -38.52 -23.78
C GLY A 184 20.21 -37.30 -23.06
N GLY A 185 19.41 -36.47 -23.76
CA GLY A 185 18.64 -35.39 -23.14
C GLY A 185 19.49 -34.19 -22.70
N GLN A 186 19.04 -33.50 -21.64
CA GLN A 186 19.66 -32.24 -21.19
C GLN A 186 20.98 -32.48 -20.43
N THR A 187 22.10 -32.03 -20.99
CA THR A 187 23.45 -32.38 -20.47
C THR A 187 24.05 -31.44 -19.43
N LYS A 188 23.40 -30.28 -19.16
CA LYS A 188 23.80 -29.31 -18.13
C LYS A 188 22.62 -28.88 -17.26
N PRO A 189 22.84 -28.58 -15.97
CA PRO A 189 21.78 -28.17 -15.06
C PRO A 189 21.06 -26.89 -15.51
N VAL A 190 19.73 -26.87 -15.34
CA VAL A 190 18.89 -25.69 -15.51
C VAL A 190 18.48 -25.17 -14.14
N PHE A 191 18.67 -23.87 -13.89
CA PHE A 191 18.37 -23.26 -12.60
C PHE A 191 16.91 -22.82 -12.49
N HIS A 192 16.13 -23.42 -11.58
CA HIS A 192 14.70 -23.16 -11.40
C HIS A 192 14.36 -22.24 -10.20
N LYS A 193 15.12 -22.30 -9.10
CA LYS A 193 14.78 -21.63 -7.82
C LYS A 193 15.25 -20.16 -7.76
N LYS A 194 14.69 -19.29 -8.61
CA LYS A 194 15.03 -17.85 -8.64
C LYS A 194 14.38 -17.09 -7.47
N ALA A 195 15.17 -16.73 -6.45
CA ALA A 195 14.68 -15.98 -5.29
C ALA A 195 14.74 -14.45 -5.44
N LYS A 196 15.64 -13.90 -6.26
CA LYS A 196 15.86 -12.45 -6.36
C LYS A 196 14.88 -11.81 -7.35
N THR A 197 14.16 -10.79 -6.87
CA THR A 197 13.16 -10.03 -7.65
C THR A 197 13.76 -8.83 -8.39
N THR A 198 14.94 -8.36 -7.98
CA THR A 198 15.62 -7.20 -8.59
C THR A 198 16.98 -7.58 -9.16
N LYS A 199 17.60 -6.67 -9.93
CA LYS A 199 18.98 -6.79 -10.44
C LYS A 199 19.80 -5.59 -9.99
N LYS A 200 21.13 -5.70 -9.95
CA LYS A 200 22.00 -4.53 -9.78
C LYS A 200 22.00 -3.77 -11.11
N VAL A 201 21.60 -2.50 -11.09
CA VAL A 201 21.68 -1.64 -12.27
C VAL A 201 23.13 -1.25 -12.48
N VAL A 202 23.64 -1.45 -13.70
CA VAL A 202 24.99 -1.02 -14.08
C VAL A 202 24.87 0.17 -15.00
N LEU A 203 25.58 1.24 -14.66
CA LEU A 203 25.69 2.44 -15.47
C LEU A 203 26.91 2.32 -16.39
N ARG A 204 26.74 2.67 -17.66
CA ARG A 204 27.83 2.90 -18.61
C ARG A 204 28.09 4.40 -18.68
N LEU A 205 29.28 4.79 -18.28
CA LEU A 205 29.78 6.16 -18.24
C LEU A 205 30.70 6.36 -19.45
N GLU A 206 30.27 7.19 -20.41
CA GLU A 206 31.07 7.53 -21.59
C GLU A 206 31.68 8.92 -21.42
N CYS A 207 33.02 9.01 -21.46
CA CYS A 207 33.72 10.28 -21.39
C CYS A 207 33.43 11.11 -22.65
N THR A 208 33.11 12.39 -22.47
CA THR A 208 32.85 13.33 -23.57
C THR A 208 34.10 13.66 -24.40
N GLN A 209 35.29 13.63 -23.79
CA GLN A 209 36.55 13.99 -24.46
C GLN A 209 37.20 12.81 -25.19
N CYS A 210 37.54 11.73 -24.47
CA CYS A 210 38.27 10.59 -25.04
C CYS A 210 37.39 9.38 -25.39
N LYS A 211 36.06 9.48 -25.27
CA LYS A 211 35.08 8.41 -25.57
C LYS A 211 35.29 7.10 -24.80
N THR A 212 36.20 7.05 -23.83
CA THR A 212 36.44 5.86 -23.00
C THR A 212 35.20 5.55 -22.18
N LYS A 213 34.87 4.26 -22.05
CA LYS A 213 33.68 3.79 -21.35
C LYS A 213 34.08 3.12 -20.03
N ALA A 214 33.45 3.52 -18.93
CA ALA A 214 33.58 2.88 -17.63
C ALA A 214 32.23 2.31 -17.17
N GLN A 215 32.27 1.24 -16.38
CA GLN A 215 31.07 0.64 -15.78
C GLN A 215 31.03 0.90 -14.28
N LEU A 216 29.85 1.26 -13.77
CA LEU A 216 29.62 1.46 -12.34
C LEU A 216 28.35 0.72 -11.92
N ALA A 217 28.47 -0.22 -10.98
CA ALA A 217 27.34 -0.97 -10.45
C ALA A 217 26.72 -0.25 -9.25
N LEU A 218 25.39 -0.09 -9.27
CA LEU A 218 24.61 0.43 -8.15
C LEU A 218 24.15 -0.70 -7.22
N LYS A 219 23.62 -0.31 -6.06
CA LYS A 219 22.83 -1.20 -5.19
C LYS A 219 21.55 -1.65 -5.93
N ARG A 220 20.91 -2.71 -5.42
CA ARG A 220 19.66 -3.22 -6.01
C ARG A 220 18.52 -2.23 -5.73
N CYS A 221 17.75 -1.90 -6.76
CA CYS A 221 16.54 -1.08 -6.67
C CYS A 221 15.42 -1.73 -7.48
N LYS A 222 14.15 -1.43 -7.10
CA LYS A 222 12.97 -1.89 -7.85
C LYS A 222 12.67 -0.96 -9.04
N HIS A 223 12.73 0.35 -8.79
CA HIS A 223 12.49 1.39 -9.78
C HIS A 223 13.77 2.19 -10.00
N PHE A 224 14.15 2.35 -11.27
CA PHE A 224 15.34 3.10 -11.69
C PHE A 224 14.97 3.99 -12.85
N GLU A 225 15.23 5.28 -12.69
CA GLU A 225 15.04 6.27 -13.75
C GLU A 225 16.36 7.01 -14.03
N LEU A 226 16.51 7.42 -15.29
CA LEU A 226 17.70 8.12 -15.75
C LEU A 226 17.31 9.50 -16.29
N GLY A 227 17.62 10.53 -15.52
CA GLY A 227 17.32 11.93 -15.83
C GLY A 227 15.85 12.28 -15.64
N GLY A 228 15.22 11.77 -14.58
CA GLY A 228 13.93 12.28 -14.09
C GLY A 228 14.08 13.63 -13.40
N ASP A 229 12.96 14.23 -13.03
CA ASP A 229 12.94 15.54 -12.37
C ASP A 229 13.51 15.49 -10.96
N LYS A 230 14.15 16.59 -10.55
CA LYS A 230 14.64 16.72 -9.18
C LYS A 230 13.46 17.01 -8.25
N LYS A 231 13.44 16.34 -7.10
CA LYS A 231 12.43 16.60 -6.06
C LYS A 231 12.51 18.06 -5.59
N THR A 232 11.38 18.77 -5.63
CA THR A 232 11.24 20.13 -5.10
C THR A 232 11.11 20.08 -3.58
N LYS A 233 11.80 20.98 -2.87
CA LYS A 233 11.72 21.07 -1.41
C LYS A 233 10.46 21.85 -1.01
N GLY A 234 9.64 21.29 -0.13
CA GLY A 234 8.49 22.00 0.45
C GLY A 234 7.34 22.29 -0.51
N ALA A 235 7.31 21.66 -1.68
CA ALA A 235 6.17 21.78 -2.59
C ALA A 235 4.94 21.10 -1.96
N ALA A 236 3.81 21.81 -1.96
CA ALA A 236 2.54 21.24 -1.59
C ALA A 236 2.23 20.05 -2.51
N LEU A 237 1.76 18.95 -1.92
CA LEU A 237 1.27 17.83 -2.70
C LEU A 237 0.08 18.33 -3.51
N VAL A 238 0.20 18.26 -4.84
CA VAL A 238 -0.94 18.52 -5.72
C VAL A 238 -1.86 17.32 -5.59
N PHE A 239 -3.08 17.60 -5.11
CA PHE A 239 -4.16 16.62 -4.95
C PHE A 239 -4.95 16.50 -6.23
#